data_AF-A0A4R0CYC7-F1
#
_entry.id   AF-A0A4R0CYC7-F1
#
_cell.length_a   1.000
_cell.length_b   1.000
_cell.length_c   1.000
_cell.angle_alpha   90.00
_cell.angle_beta   90.00
_cell.angle_gamma   90.00
#
_symmetry.space_group_name_H-M   'P 1'
#
loop_
_entity.id
_entity.type
_entity.pdbx_description
1 polymer ?
#
loop_
_entity_poly.entity_id
_entity_poly.type
_entity_poly.pdbx_seq_one_letter_code
_entity_poly.pdbx_strand_id
1 'polypeptide(L)'
;LNFAVNGGAADNVQLGETMNFANGTNTTATYDAATNTYKYNLNDNISFTNAGSLTVGNTTVNNAGLTIAGGPSVTSAGIDAANTSLTNLAAGAVNATSKDAVNGGQLYNVSNSVKTVLGGNSSIAADGSISTSNIGGTGADTVDSAIAAVKSSATKAKTTVTQGNNIVVNSTTNADGSSNYEVATAKDLTVDSITAGNSLLNNTGLSINDGTGNVTHVTATGTQVTDGTHSSNYGANGFSIVGGPSVTSAGIDAANTKITNVAAGTLASGSTDAVNAGQLFSTNQNVSTAQATANTAVTNAAAAQTTANKGLNFAVNGGAADNVQLGETMNFANGTNTTATYDAATNTYKYNLNDNISFTNAGSLTVGNTTVNNAGLTIAGGPSVTSAGIDAANT
;
A
#
# COMPACT_ATOMS: atom_id res chain seq x y z
N LEU A 1 9.13 -64.90 -141.60
CA LEU A 1 10.21 -64.51 -140.65
C LEU A 1 9.96 -65.26 -139.34
N ASN A 2 11.01 -65.77 -138.69
CA ASN A 2 10.87 -66.50 -137.43
C ASN A 2 11.02 -65.54 -136.24
N PHE A 3 10.04 -65.53 -135.32
CA PHE A 3 10.06 -64.73 -134.10
C PHE A 3 9.97 -65.63 -132.87
N ALA A 4 10.74 -65.33 -131.83
CA ALA A 4 10.68 -66.03 -130.55
C ALA A 4 10.77 -65.01 -129.40
N VAL A 5 9.97 -65.20 -128.34
CA VAL A 5 9.97 -64.34 -127.14
C VAL A 5 10.73 -65.05 -126.02
N ASN A 6 11.71 -64.37 -125.40
CA ASN A 6 12.52 -64.87 -124.28
C ASN A 6 13.12 -66.29 -124.49
N GLY A 7 13.46 -66.65 -125.72
CA GLY A 7 14.05 -67.97 -126.04
C GLY A 7 13.06 -69.14 -126.11
N GLY A 8 11.74 -68.86 -126.15
CA GLY A 8 10.70 -69.87 -126.39
C GLY A 8 10.68 -70.42 -127.82
N ALA A 9 9.71 -71.30 -128.09
CA ALA A 9 9.49 -71.86 -129.44
C ALA A 9 9.26 -70.74 -130.47
N ALA A 10 9.92 -70.84 -131.63
CA ALA A 10 9.79 -69.84 -132.68
C ALA A 10 8.47 -69.99 -133.44
N ASP A 11 7.77 -68.88 -133.64
CA ASP A 11 6.63 -68.78 -134.54
C ASP A 11 7.10 -68.28 -135.91
N ASN A 12 6.65 -68.93 -136.98
CA ASN A 12 7.05 -68.60 -138.34
C ASN A 12 5.94 -67.79 -139.01
N VAL A 13 6.11 -66.47 -139.03
CA VAL A 13 5.15 -65.54 -139.64
C VAL A 13 5.40 -65.45 -141.15
N GLN A 14 4.49 -66.00 -141.95
CA GLN A 14 4.54 -66.04 -143.40
C GLN A 14 4.26 -64.66 -144.04
N LEU A 15 4.56 -64.52 -145.34
CA LEU A 15 4.35 -63.26 -146.06
C LEU A 15 2.83 -62.97 -146.17
N GLY A 16 2.39 -61.88 -145.55
CA GLY A 16 0.97 -61.48 -145.48
C GLY A 16 0.27 -61.79 -144.15
N GLU A 17 0.91 -62.51 -143.23
CA GLU A 17 0.39 -62.75 -141.88
C GLU A 17 0.57 -61.53 -140.97
N THR A 18 -0.39 -61.32 -140.04
CA THR A 18 -0.36 -60.20 -139.10
C THR A 18 0.20 -60.65 -137.75
N MET A 19 1.24 -59.97 -137.27
CA MET A 19 1.73 -60.12 -135.91
C MET A 19 1.13 -59.02 -135.02
N ASN A 20 0.44 -59.43 -133.95
CA ASN A 20 -0.13 -58.50 -132.97
C ASN A 20 0.73 -58.45 -131.71
N PHE A 21 1.06 -57.24 -131.26
CA PHE A 21 1.68 -57.00 -129.95
C PHE A 21 0.60 -56.53 -128.97
N ALA A 22 0.25 -57.40 -128.02
CA ALA A 22 -0.75 -57.09 -127.02
C ALA A 22 -0.17 -56.20 -125.90
N ASN A 23 -1.02 -55.39 -125.29
CA ASN A 23 -0.70 -54.71 -124.04
C ASN A 23 -0.51 -55.76 -122.93
N GLY A 24 0.51 -55.58 -122.09
CA GLY A 24 0.63 -56.29 -120.82
C GLY A 24 -0.15 -55.57 -119.72
N THR A 25 -0.23 -56.18 -118.54
CA THR A 25 -0.87 -55.56 -117.36
C THR A 25 -0.31 -54.16 -117.05
N ASN A 26 0.99 -53.96 -117.28
CA ASN A 26 1.73 -52.75 -116.94
C ASN A 26 2.46 -52.11 -118.13
N THR A 27 2.23 -52.62 -119.35
CA THR A 27 2.89 -52.14 -120.56
C THR A 27 1.90 -51.93 -121.69
N THR A 28 2.01 -50.81 -122.41
CA THR A 28 1.31 -50.59 -123.67
C THR A 28 2.25 -50.73 -124.84
N ALA A 29 1.78 -51.38 -125.90
CA ALA A 29 2.43 -51.38 -127.20
C ALA A 29 1.59 -50.50 -128.15
N THR A 30 2.23 -49.52 -128.78
CA THR A 30 1.59 -48.65 -129.77
C THR A 30 2.42 -48.60 -131.03
N TYR A 31 1.76 -48.54 -132.19
CA TYR A 31 2.41 -48.38 -133.49
C TYR A 31 2.19 -46.97 -134.00
N ASP A 32 3.28 -46.27 -134.31
CA ASP A 32 3.24 -45.00 -135.00
C ASP A 32 3.50 -45.23 -136.50
N ALA A 33 2.43 -45.14 -137.28
CA ALA A 33 2.48 -45.33 -138.73
C ALA A 33 3.25 -44.23 -139.47
N ALA A 34 3.38 -43.03 -138.88
CA ALA A 34 4.06 -41.91 -139.52
C ALA A 34 5.59 -42.08 -139.54
N THR A 35 6.15 -42.69 -138.48
CA THR A 35 7.59 -42.95 -138.34
C THR A 35 7.97 -44.42 -138.50
N ASN A 36 6.99 -45.29 -138.72
CA ASN A 36 7.14 -46.74 -138.78
C ASN A 36 7.86 -47.33 -137.55
N THR A 37 7.50 -46.86 -136.35
CA THR A 37 8.11 -47.29 -135.08
C THR A 37 7.08 -47.93 -134.16
N TYR A 38 7.51 -48.99 -133.48
CA TYR A 38 6.73 -49.63 -132.41
C TYR A 38 7.25 -49.11 -131.08
N LYS A 39 6.37 -48.43 -130.33
CA LYS A 39 6.71 -47.84 -129.05
C LYS A 39 6.14 -48.71 -127.93
N TYR A 40 7.03 -49.15 -127.05
CA TYR A 40 6.67 -49.81 -125.80
C TYR A 40 6.80 -48.82 -124.67
N ASN A 41 5.71 -48.61 -123.95
CA ASN A 41 5.70 -47.74 -122.78
C ASN A 41 5.24 -48.54 -121.57
N LEU A 42 5.71 -48.11 -120.40
CA LEU A 42 5.03 -48.43 -119.15
C LEU A 42 3.70 -47.70 -119.12
N ASN A 43 2.70 -48.36 -118.55
CA ASN A 43 1.43 -47.70 -118.23
C ASN A 43 1.72 -46.60 -117.18
N ASP A 44 0.98 -45.48 -117.25
CA ASP A 44 1.15 -44.39 -116.27
C ASP A 44 0.88 -44.87 -114.83
N ASN A 45 -0.06 -45.82 -114.67
CA ASN A 45 -0.31 -46.54 -113.43
C ASN A 45 0.17 -47.98 -113.54
N ILE A 46 1.00 -48.40 -112.60
CA ILE A 46 1.58 -49.76 -112.53
C ILE A 46 0.94 -50.50 -111.36
N SER A 47 0.30 -51.64 -111.65
CA SER A 47 -0.33 -52.49 -110.63
C SER A 47 0.55 -53.71 -110.34
N PHE A 48 0.93 -53.88 -109.08
CA PHE A 48 1.54 -55.09 -108.57
C PHE A 48 0.45 -55.97 -107.93
N THR A 49 0.49 -57.29 -108.15
CA THR A 49 -0.43 -58.25 -107.50
C THR A 49 -0.11 -58.38 -106.00
N ASN A 50 -0.90 -59.13 -105.23
CA ASN A 50 -0.64 -59.34 -103.79
C ASN A 50 0.76 -59.93 -103.49
N ALA A 51 1.37 -60.62 -104.45
CA ALA A 51 2.73 -61.16 -104.36
C ALA A 51 3.80 -60.23 -104.98
N GLY A 52 3.39 -59.18 -105.69
CA GLY A 52 4.28 -58.24 -106.35
C GLY A 52 4.80 -57.15 -105.39
N SER A 53 5.97 -56.60 -105.68
CA SER A 53 6.59 -55.52 -104.94
C SER A 53 7.41 -54.62 -105.84
N LEU A 54 7.56 -53.36 -105.43
CA LEU A 54 8.61 -52.47 -105.93
C LEU A 54 9.73 -52.41 -104.90
N THR A 55 10.94 -52.81 -105.30
CA THR A 55 12.13 -52.73 -104.45
C THR A 55 13.14 -51.77 -105.08
N VAL A 56 13.53 -50.74 -104.34
CA VAL A 56 14.52 -49.74 -104.75
C VAL A 56 15.54 -49.57 -103.61
N GLY A 57 16.71 -50.18 -103.78
CA GLY A 57 17.69 -50.28 -102.69
C GLY A 57 17.11 -50.99 -101.47
N ASN A 58 17.19 -50.37 -100.30
CA ASN A 58 16.62 -50.89 -99.04
C ASN A 58 15.12 -50.63 -98.89
N THR A 59 14.51 -49.89 -99.81
CA THR A 59 13.08 -49.55 -99.75
C THR A 59 12.25 -50.60 -100.48
N THR A 60 11.23 -51.11 -99.83
CA THR A 60 10.25 -52.02 -100.41
C THR A 60 8.85 -51.43 -100.28
N VAL A 61 8.10 -51.39 -101.38
CA VAL A 61 6.67 -51.09 -101.41
C VAL A 61 5.93 -52.35 -101.87
N ASN A 62 5.05 -52.87 -101.02
CA ASN A 62 4.25 -54.07 -101.31
C ASN A 62 2.88 -53.98 -100.61
N ASN A 63 2.14 -55.10 -100.58
CA ASN A 63 0.81 -55.16 -99.97
C ASN A 63 0.79 -54.84 -98.46
N ALA A 64 1.92 -54.92 -97.75
CA ALA A 64 2.00 -54.54 -96.35
C ALA A 64 2.20 -53.02 -96.14
N GLY A 65 2.67 -52.30 -97.17
CA GLY A 65 2.96 -50.86 -97.12
C GLY A 65 4.37 -50.53 -97.64
N LEU A 66 5.00 -49.53 -97.02
CA LEU A 66 6.36 -49.05 -97.29
C LEU A 66 7.28 -49.47 -96.13
N THR A 67 8.38 -50.15 -96.45
CA THR A 67 9.40 -50.54 -95.47
C THR A 67 10.79 -50.15 -95.95
N ILE A 68 11.60 -49.57 -95.06
CA ILE A 68 13.04 -49.39 -95.26
C ILE A 68 13.77 -50.42 -94.39
N ALA A 69 14.54 -51.32 -94.98
CA ALA A 69 15.27 -52.35 -94.23
C ALA A 69 16.23 -51.70 -93.21
N GLY A 70 16.05 -52.02 -91.92
CA GLY A 70 16.80 -51.41 -90.81
C GLY A 70 16.43 -49.96 -90.48
N GLY A 71 15.35 -49.43 -91.07
CA GLY A 71 14.89 -48.06 -90.88
C GLY A 71 13.37 -47.96 -90.71
N PRO A 72 12.79 -46.75 -90.84
CA PRO A 72 11.37 -46.52 -90.62
C PRO A 72 10.46 -47.29 -91.59
N SER A 73 9.22 -47.52 -91.17
CA SER A 73 8.19 -48.15 -92.01
C SER A 73 6.81 -47.52 -91.81
N VAL A 74 5.96 -47.63 -92.85
CA VAL A 74 4.55 -47.25 -92.85
C VAL A 74 3.76 -48.44 -93.38
N THR A 75 3.05 -49.14 -92.49
CA THR A 75 2.31 -50.36 -92.81
C THR A 75 0.85 -50.25 -92.38
N SER A 76 0.04 -51.25 -92.71
CA SER A 76 -1.33 -51.35 -92.18
C SER A 76 -1.40 -51.44 -90.65
N ALA A 77 -0.30 -51.80 -89.97
CA ALA A 77 -0.21 -51.79 -88.52
C ALA A 77 0.13 -50.41 -87.92
N GLY A 78 0.49 -49.43 -88.76
CA GLY A 78 0.89 -48.08 -88.34
C GLY A 78 2.28 -47.68 -88.81
N ILE A 79 2.86 -46.70 -88.12
CA ILE A 79 4.18 -46.14 -88.43
C ILE A 79 5.18 -46.62 -87.37
N ASP A 80 6.30 -47.19 -87.81
CA ASP A 80 7.45 -47.48 -86.96
C ASP A 80 8.59 -46.53 -87.33
N ALA A 81 9.08 -45.76 -86.35
CA ALA A 81 10.20 -44.85 -86.53
C ALA A 81 11.57 -45.51 -86.35
N ALA A 82 11.63 -46.81 -86.02
CA ALA A 82 12.86 -47.58 -85.87
C ALA A 82 13.86 -46.94 -84.88
N ASN A 83 13.36 -46.47 -83.73
CA ASN A 83 14.13 -45.75 -82.69
C ASN A 83 14.79 -44.45 -83.17
N THR A 84 14.30 -43.84 -84.24
CA THR A 84 14.75 -42.52 -84.70
C THR A 84 13.81 -41.42 -84.22
N SER A 85 14.35 -40.21 -84.07
CA SER A 85 13.53 -39.04 -83.71
C SER A 85 12.68 -38.59 -84.89
N LEU A 86 11.37 -38.36 -84.65
CA LEU A 86 10.52 -37.70 -85.62
C LEU A 86 10.73 -36.19 -85.52
N THR A 87 11.27 -35.59 -86.58
CA THR A 87 11.59 -34.15 -86.63
C THR A 87 10.57 -33.39 -87.48
N ASN A 88 10.52 -32.06 -87.32
CA ASN A 88 9.61 -31.16 -88.06
C ASN A 88 8.11 -31.40 -87.84
N LEU A 89 7.73 -31.91 -86.66
CA LEU A 89 6.32 -31.96 -86.25
C LEU A 89 5.80 -30.56 -85.92
N ALA A 90 4.73 -30.15 -86.62
CA ALA A 90 3.92 -29.02 -86.20
C ALA A 90 3.30 -29.28 -84.80
N ALA A 91 2.91 -28.22 -84.09
CA ALA A 91 2.25 -28.38 -82.80
C ALA A 91 0.87 -29.02 -83.00
N GLY A 92 0.65 -30.20 -82.40
CA GLY A 92 -0.65 -30.88 -82.44
C GLY A 92 -1.69 -30.17 -81.56
N ALA A 93 -2.97 -30.41 -81.78
CA ALA A 93 -3.99 -29.89 -80.87
C ALA A 93 -3.89 -30.55 -79.48
N VAL A 94 -3.96 -29.77 -78.39
CA VAL A 94 -4.01 -30.29 -77.01
C VAL A 94 -5.41 -30.06 -76.45
N ASN A 95 -6.27 -31.06 -76.59
CA ASN A 95 -7.63 -31.09 -76.06
C ASN A 95 -8.08 -32.54 -75.82
N ALA A 96 -9.20 -32.73 -75.11
CA ALA A 96 -9.66 -34.04 -74.64
C ALA A 96 -9.88 -35.09 -75.75
N THR A 97 -10.10 -34.67 -76.99
CA THR A 97 -10.40 -35.57 -78.12
C THR A 97 -9.24 -35.71 -79.12
N SER A 98 -8.14 -34.98 -78.93
CA SER A 98 -7.05 -34.93 -79.90
C SER A 98 -6.42 -36.30 -80.14
N LYS A 99 -6.03 -36.52 -81.40
CA LYS A 99 -5.24 -37.67 -81.86
C LYS A 99 -3.93 -37.24 -82.52
N ASP A 100 -3.60 -35.95 -82.43
CA ASP A 100 -2.40 -35.39 -82.99
C ASP A 100 -1.17 -35.77 -82.14
N ALA A 101 -0.02 -35.92 -82.78
CA ALA A 101 1.24 -36.05 -82.07
C ALA A 101 1.64 -34.72 -81.42
N VAL A 102 2.17 -34.77 -80.19
CA VAL A 102 2.73 -33.60 -79.51
C VAL A 102 4.22 -33.49 -79.81
N ASN A 103 4.70 -32.25 -80.02
CA ASN A 103 6.12 -32.00 -80.23
C ASN A 103 6.82 -31.50 -78.95
N GLY A 104 8.15 -31.43 -79.00
CA GLY A 104 8.96 -30.99 -77.85
C GLY A 104 8.66 -29.58 -77.37
N GLY A 105 8.25 -28.66 -78.26
CA GLY A 105 7.86 -27.29 -77.88
C GLY A 105 6.62 -27.25 -77.00
N GLN A 106 5.65 -28.13 -77.26
CA GLN A 106 4.44 -28.23 -76.44
C GLN A 106 4.73 -28.82 -75.06
N LEU A 107 5.56 -29.88 -75.00
CA LEU A 107 5.99 -30.46 -73.73
C LEU A 107 6.83 -29.45 -72.92
N TYR A 108 7.72 -28.71 -73.57
CA TYR A 108 8.49 -27.64 -72.94
C TYR A 108 7.59 -26.56 -72.33
N ASN A 109 6.53 -26.14 -73.03
CA ASN A 109 5.58 -25.17 -72.50
C ASN A 109 4.91 -25.66 -71.21
N VAL A 110 4.55 -26.96 -71.14
CA VAL A 110 4.04 -27.57 -69.91
C VAL A 110 5.10 -27.54 -68.80
N SER A 111 6.34 -27.98 -69.09
CA SER A 111 7.44 -27.93 -68.12
C SER A 111 7.73 -26.51 -67.63
N ASN A 112 7.64 -25.51 -68.52
CA ASN A 112 7.82 -24.09 -68.20
C ASN A 112 6.70 -23.55 -67.31
N SER A 113 5.46 -23.94 -67.57
CA SER A 113 4.34 -23.62 -66.67
C SER A 113 4.58 -24.19 -65.26
N VAL A 114 5.01 -25.45 -65.15
CA VAL A 114 5.28 -26.08 -63.85
C VAL A 114 6.45 -25.40 -63.15
N LYS A 115 7.56 -25.12 -63.85
CA LYS A 115 8.70 -24.35 -63.34
C LYS A 115 8.25 -23.00 -62.74
N THR A 116 7.40 -22.25 -63.43
CA THR A 116 6.90 -20.95 -62.96
C THR A 116 6.06 -21.09 -61.69
N VAL A 117 5.18 -22.10 -61.62
CA VAL A 117 4.34 -22.34 -60.44
C VAL A 117 5.17 -22.72 -59.21
N LEU A 118 6.20 -23.54 -59.40
CA LEU A 118 7.11 -23.94 -58.31
C LEU A 118 8.03 -22.78 -57.88
N GLY A 119 8.40 -21.89 -58.80
CA GLY A 119 9.19 -20.69 -58.52
C GLY A 119 10.61 -21.01 -58.05
N GLY A 120 11.18 -20.14 -57.21
CA GLY A 120 12.55 -20.31 -56.70
C GLY A 120 13.60 -20.35 -57.81
N ASN A 121 14.54 -21.27 -57.69
CA ASN A 121 15.59 -21.53 -58.68
C ASN A 121 15.24 -22.72 -59.60
N SER A 122 13.94 -23.02 -59.76
CA SER A 122 13.52 -24.13 -60.62
C SER A 122 13.99 -23.92 -62.06
N SER A 123 14.41 -25.00 -62.72
CA SER A 123 14.98 -24.98 -64.08
C SER A 123 14.52 -26.19 -64.88
N ILE A 124 14.63 -26.08 -66.21
CA ILE A 124 14.29 -27.16 -67.16
C ILE A 124 15.57 -27.57 -67.85
N ALA A 125 15.90 -28.85 -67.79
CA ALA A 125 17.04 -29.42 -68.48
C ALA A 125 16.72 -29.67 -69.97
N ALA A 126 17.74 -30.00 -70.76
CA ALA A 126 17.60 -30.20 -72.21
C ALA A 126 16.67 -31.37 -72.58
N ASP A 127 16.52 -32.36 -71.68
CA ASP A 127 15.62 -33.50 -71.84
C ASP A 127 14.18 -33.21 -71.38
N GLY A 128 13.89 -31.98 -70.94
CA GLY A 128 12.58 -31.56 -70.44
C GLY A 128 12.31 -31.84 -68.97
N SER A 129 13.26 -32.49 -68.26
CA SER A 129 13.15 -32.72 -66.81
C SER A 129 13.23 -31.41 -66.02
N ILE A 130 12.51 -31.35 -64.90
CA ILE A 130 12.47 -30.17 -64.02
C ILE A 130 13.36 -30.45 -62.81
N SER A 131 14.32 -29.55 -62.57
CA SER A 131 15.10 -29.51 -61.34
C SER A 131 14.63 -28.33 -60.50
N THR A 132 14.39 -28.55 -59.21
CA THR A 132 13.87 -27.56 -58.27
C THR A 132 14.90 -27.27 -57.20
N SER A 133 15.10 -25.99 -56.88
CA SER A 133 15.81 -25.61 -55.67
C SER A 133 15.28 -24.29 -55.12
N ASN A 134 15.39 -24.09 -53.81
CA ASN A 134 14.98 -22.87 -53.13
C ASN A 134 13.52 -22.46 -53.45
N ILE A 135 12.58 -23.42 -53.47
CA ILE A 135 11.16 -23.18 -53.75
C ILE A 135 10.63 -22.13 -52.78
N GLY A 136 9.97 -21.08 -53.30
CA GLY A 136 9.42 -20.00 -52.48
C GLY A 136 10.44 -19.21 -51.64
N GLY A 137 11.75 -19.33 -51.93
CA GLY A 137 12.80 -18.69 -51.13
C GLY A 137 13.05 -19.35 -49.77
N THR A 138 12.56 -20.57 -49.55
CA THR A 138 12.67 -21.26 -48.26
C THR A 138 13.98 -22.01 -48.06
N GLY A 139 14.86 -22.03 -49.07
CA GLY A 139 16.07 -22.84 -49.11
C GLY A 139 15.83 -24.35 -49.33
N ALA A 140 14.60 -24.77 -49.67
CA ALA A 140 14.26 -26.18 -49.83
C ALA A 140 14.01 -26.57 -51.30
N ASP A 141 14.31 -27.83 -51.63
CA ASP A 141 14.29 -28.31 -53.02
C ASP A 141 13.00 -29.07 -53.38
N THR A 142 12.16 -29.41 -52.40
CA THR A 142 10.84 -30.03 -52.63
C THR A 142 9.73 -29.18 -52.04
N VAL A 143 8.52 -29.28 -52.60
CA VAL A 143 7.35 -28.54 -52.10
C VAL A 143 7.05 -28.90 -50.64
N ASP A 144 7.12 -30.18 -50.30
CA ASP A 144 6.89 -30.65 -48.92
C ASP A 144 7.89 -30.01 -47.93
N SER A 145 9.19 -30.06 -48.26
CA SER A 145 10.23 -29.45 -47.43
C SER A 145 10.10 -27.92 -47.35
N ALA A 146 9.69 -27.26 -48.43
CA ALA A 146 9.45 -25.82 -48.44
C ALA A 146 8.29 -25.42 -47.51
N ILE A 147 7.17 -26.17 -47.58
CA ILE A 147 6.04 -25.99 -46.66
C ILE A 147 6.47 -26.28 -45.22
N ALA A 148 7.26 -27.32 -44.99
CA ALA A 148 7.80 -27.64 -43.67
C ALA A 148 8.71 -26.53 -43.14
N ALA A 149 9.54 -25.92 -44.00
CA ALA A 149 10.39 -24.78 -43.64
C ALA A 149 9.56 -23.55 -43.23
N VAL A 150 8.50 -23.22 -44.00
CA VAL A 150 7.56 -22.14 -43.64
C VAL A 150 6.85 -22.43 -42.32
N LYS A 151 6.35 -23.66 -42.13
CA LYS A 151 5.71 -24.08 -40.87
C LYS A 151 6.67 -23.97 -39.68
N SER A 152 7.94 -24.35 -39.87
CA SER A 152 8.99 -24.22 -38.87
C SER A 152 9.25 -22.76 -38.51
N SER A 153 9.42 -21.88 -39.52
CA SER A 153 9.57 -20.44 -39.31
C SER A 153 8.37 -19.81 -38.59
N ALA A 154 7.14 -20.17 -38.97
CA ALA A 154 5.93 -19.72 -38.30
C ALA A 154 5.85 -20.21 -36.84
N THR A 155 6.29 -21.44 -36.57
CA THR A 155 6.37 -21.98 -35.21
C THR A 155 7.40 -21.24 -34.37
N LYS A 156 8.58 -20.94 -34.93
CA LYS A 156 9.64 -20.17 -34.25
C LYS A 156 9.26 -18.71 -34.01
N ALA A 157 8.48 -18.12 -34.92
CA ALA A 157 8.00 -16.74 -34.79
C ALA A 157 6.95 -16.57 -33.69
N LYS A 158 6.35 -17.67 -33.19
CA LYS A 158 5.37 -17.63 -32.12
C LYS A 158 5.99 -17.11 -30.82
N THR A 159 5.53 -15.95 -30.36
CA THR A 159 5.84 -15.45 -29.02
C THR A 159 4.86 -16.03 -28.01
N THR A 160 5.35 -16.31 -26.79
CA THR A 160 4.53 -16.75 -25.66
C THR A 160 4.63 -15.73 -24.53
N VAL A 161 3.50 -15.32 -23.98
CA VAL A 161 3.44 -14.47 -22.78
C VAL A 161 2.93 -15.33 -21.63
N THR A 162 3.73 -15.42 -20.56
CA THR A 162 3.34 -16.10 -19.33
C THR A 162 3.02 -15.04 -18.29
N GLN A 163 1.84 -15.15 -17.69
CA GLN A 163 1.45 -14.28 -16.59
C GLN A 163 2.29 -14.57 -15.35
N GLY A 164 3.01 -13.57 -14.87
CA GLY A 164 3.72 -13.60 -13.59
C GLY A 164 2.85 -13.10 -12.43
N ASN A 165 3.37 -13.19 -11.22
CA ASN A 165 2.66 -12.74 -10.01
C ASN A 165 2.42 -11.22 -10.04
N ASN A 166 1.27 -10.78 -9.51
CA ASN A 166 0.83 -9.37 -9.46
C ASN A 166 0.59 -8.72 -10.82
N ILE A 167 0.60 -9.52 -11.87
CA ILE A 167 0.41 -9.07 -13.23
C ILE A 167 -0.86 -9.71 -13.78
N VAL A 168 -1.71 -8.90 -14.39
CA VAL A 168 -2.87 -9.32 -15.17
C VAL A 168 -2.49 -9.27 -16.64
N VAL A 169 -2.67 -10.37 -17.36
CA VAL A 169 -2.48 -10.41 -18.81
C VAL A 169 -3.81 -10.73 -19.48
N ASN A 170 -4.31 -9.85 -20.34
CA ASN A 170 -5.54 -10.05 -21.10
C ASN A 170 -5.25 -10.17 -22.59
N SER A 171 -5.74 -11.23 -23.24
CA SER A 171 -5.49 -11.47 -24.67
C SER A 171 -6.66 -11.01 -25.52
N THR A 172 -6.36 -10.36 -26.64
CA THR A 172 -7.33 -9.96 -27.67
C THR A 172 -6.78 -10.30 -29.06
N THR A 173 -7.66 -10.32 -30.07
CA THR A 173 -7.28 -10.55 -31.48
C THR A 173 -7.43 -9.25 -32.25
N ASN A 174 -6.39 -8.88 -33.00
CA ASN A 174 -6.37 -7.71 -33.86
C ASN A 174 -7.13 -8.00 -35.17
N ALA A 175 -7.50 -6.94 -35.89
CA ALA A 175 -8.20 -7.06 -37.16
C ALA A 175 -7.39 -7.80 -38.25
N ASP A 176 -6.06 -7.78 -38.17
CA ASP A 176 -5.15 -8.51 -39.06
C ASP A 176 -4.97 -10.00 -38.68
N GLY A 177 -5.67 -10.46 -37.62
CA GLY A 177 -5.60 -11.82 -37.11
C GLY A 177 -4.45 -12.09 -36.14
N SER A 178 -3.59 -11.10 -35.84
CA SER A 178 -2.53 -11.25 -34.82
C SER A 178 -3.08 -11.17 -33.38
N SER A 179 -2.35 -11.72 -32.41
CA SER A 179 -2.70 -11.64 -30.98
C SER A 179 -2.12 -10.39 -30.32
N ASN A 180 -2.89 -9.74 -29.46
CA ASN A 180 -2.46 -8.68 -28.55
C ASN A 180 -2.59 -9.15 -27.08
N TYR A 181 -1.64 -8.78 -26.22
CA TYR A 181 -1.61 -9.12 -24.80
C TYR A 181 -1.45 -7.84 -23.96
N GLU A 182 -2.51 -7.40 -23.31
CA GLU A 182 -2.48 -6.25 -22.39
C GLU A 182 -1.99 -6.70 -21.00
N VAL A 183 -0.95 -6.05 -20.48
CA VAL A 183 -0.29 -6.41 -19.22
C VAL A 183 -0.44 -5.27 -18.21
N ALA A 184 -1.05 -5.53 -17.06
CA ALA A 184 -1.28 -4.53 -16.00
C ALA A 184 -0.84 -5.07 -14.63
N THR A 185 -0.53 -4.19 -13.67
CA THR A 185 -0.52 -4.64 -12.27
C THR A 185 -1.93 -5.03 -11.91
N ALA A 186 -2.07 -6.15 -11.21
CA ALA A 186 -3.30 -6.39 -10.50
C ALA A 186 -3.60 -5.16 -9.62
N LYS A 187 -4.88 -4.76 -9.52
CA LYS A 187 -5.30 -3.68 -8.61
C LYS A 187 -4.88 -3.97 -7.18
N ASP A 188 -4.71 -5.24 -6.90
CA ASP A 188 -4.27 -5.80 -5.65
C ASP A 188 -2.88 -6.42 -5.84
N LEU A 189 -1.93 -6.04 -5.00
CA LEU A 189 -0.55 -6.53 -5.05
C LEU A 189 -0.34 -7.62 -4.00
N THR A 190 0.31 -8.70 -4.39
CA THR A 190 0.70 -9.86 -3.57
C THR A 190 2.23 -9.88 -3.43
N VAL A 191 2.74 -9.41 -2.30
CA VAL A 191 4.18 -9.28 -2.00
C VAL A 191 4.49 -9.89 -0.63
N ASP A 192 5.64 -10.54 -0.47
CA ASP A 192 5.97 -11.30 0.75
C ASP A 192 6.19 -10.40 1.98
N SER A 193 6.73 -9.22 1.74
CA SER A 193 6.65 -8.11 2.65
C SER A 193 6.57 -6.87 1.78
N ILE A 194 5.65 -5.99 2.14
CA ILE A 194 6.06 -4.60 2.09
C ILE A 194 6.80 -4.44 3.41
N THR A 195 8.08 -4.15 3.33
CA THR A 195 8.69 -3.36 4.39
C THR A 195 7.87 -2.07 4.51
N ALA A 196 6.85 -2.15 5.37
CA ALA A 196 5.78 -1.20 5.67
C ALA A 196 5.38 -1.25 7.17
N GLY A 197 5.93 -2.15 7.99
CA GLY A 197 5.73 -2.14 9.44
C GLY A 197 4.26 -2.21 9.89
N ASN A 198 3.90 -1.58 11.02
CA ASN A 198 2.56 -1.58 11.62
C ASN A 198 1.53 -0.71 10.86
N SER A 199 1.77 -0.43 9.58
CA SER A 199 1.16 0.65 8.81
C SER A 199 -0.10 0.23 8.04
N LEU A 200 -1.12 1.08 8.11
CA LEU A 200 -2.30 1.06 7.28
C LEU A 200 -2.35 2.37 6.50
N LEU A 201 -2.16 2.31 5.18
CA LEU A 201 -2.34 3.45 4.29
C LEU A 201 -3.69 3.35 3.59
N ASN A 202 -4.53 4.35 3.76
CA ASN A 202 -5.82 4.43 3.08
C ASN A 202 -6.18 5.91 2.81
N ASN A 203 -7.41 6.16 2.37
CA ASN A 203 -7.90 7.50 2.10
C ASN A 203 -7.97 8.40 3.37
N THR A 204 -7.91 7.82 4.56
CA THR A 204 -7.92 8.53 5.85
C THR A 204 -6.52 8.79 6.40
N GLY A 205 -5.49 8.25 5.75
CA GLY A 205 -4.10 8.45 6.09
C GLY A 205 -3.38 7.17 6.47
N LEU A 206 -2.36 7.32 7.30
CA LEU A 206 -1.48 6.25 7.76
C LEU A 206 -1.78 5.92 9.22
N SER A 207 -2.10 4.67 9.55
CA SER A 207 -2.21 4.23 10.93
C SER A 207 -1.14 3.21 11.24
N ILE A 208 -0.29 3.49 12.22
CA ILE A 208 0.73 2.61 12.76
C ILE A 208 0.27 2.18 14.14
N ASN A 209 -0.32 1.00 14.24
CA ASN A 209 -0.91 0.50 15.47
C ASN A 209 -0.19 -0.75 15.94
N ASP A 210 0.32 -0.76 17.17
CA ASP A 210 0.98 -1.93 17.77
C ASP A 210 0.04 -2.83 18.58
N GLY A 211 -1.19 -2.35 18.82
CA GLY A 211 -2.28 -3.11 19.43
C GLY A 211 -2.24 -3.22 20.96
N THR A 212 -1.15 -2.82 21.61
CA THR A 212 -1.06 -2.79 23.09
C THR A 212 -1.62 -1.51 23.68
N GLY A 213 -2.38 -0.79 22.87
CA GLY A 213 -2.77 0.56 23.12
C GLY A 213 -1.81 1.58 22.53
N ASN A 214 -0.63 1.17 22.03
CA ASN A 214 0.20 2.07 21.26
C ASN A 214 -0.32 2.21 19.84
N VAL A 215 -0.97 3.33 19.58
CA VAL A 215 -1.52 3.63 18.26
C VAL A 215 -1.01 4.96 17.81
N THR A 216 -0.39 5.00 16.64
CA THR A 216 -0.03 6.23 15.96
C THR A 216 -0.92 6.37 14.74
N HIS A 217 -1.95 7.19 14.82
CA HIS A 217 -2.67 7.62 13.64
C HIS A 217 -2.02 8.88 13.09
N VAL A 218 -1.73 8.89 11.79
CA VAL A 218 -1.35 10.05 10.99
C VAL A 218 -2.50 10.28 10.03
N THR A 219 -3.36 11.21 10.41
CA THR A 219 -4.57 11.54 9.67
C THR A 219 -4.50 12.96 9.16
N ALA A 220 -5.47 13.38 8.35
CA ALA A 220 -5.60 14.77 7.92
C ALA A 220 -5.80 15.75 9.10
N THR A 221 -6.32 15.28 10.24
CA THR A 221 -6.64 16.10 11.41
C THR A 221 -5.49 16.25 12.40
N GLY A 222 -4.37 15.56 12.17
CA GLY A 222 -3.22 15.56 13.04
C GLY A 222 -2.79 14.15 13.45
N THR A 223 -1.91 14.11 14.43
CA THR A 223 -1.31 12.87 14.92
C THR A 223 -1.87 12.55 16.29
N GLN A 224 -2.31 11.32 16.42
CA GLN A 224 -2.69 10.77 17.70
C GLN A 224 -1.72 9.65 18.03
N VAL A 225 -1.06 9.78 19.16
CA VAL A 225 -0.26 8.70 19.75
C VAL A 225 -0.92 8.31 21.04
N THR A 226 -1.55 7.15 21.04
CA THR A 226 -2.03 6.52 22.26
C THR A 226 -0.96 5.56 22.75
N ASP A 227 -0.86 5.32 24.06
CA ASP A 227 -0.02 4.27 24.66
C ASP A 227 -0.82 3.20 25.43
N GLY A 228 -2.14 3.22 25.23
CA GLY A 228 -3.13 2.36 25.86
C GLY A 228 -3.78 2.94 27.10
N THR A 229 -3.08 3.83 27.77
CA THR A 229 -3.62 4.51 28.96
C THR A 229 -3.81 5.99 28.68
N HIS A 230 -2.88 6.58 27.95
CA HIS A 230 -2.85 7.99 27.64
C HIS A 230 -2.85 8.18 26.14
N SER A 231 -3.67 9.13 25.70
CA SER A 231 -3.61 9.60 24.32
C SER A 231 -3.02 10.99 24.30
N SER A 232 -1.91 11.12 23.59
CA SER A 232 -1.33 12.38 23.19
C SER A 232 -1.94 12.76 21.85
N ASN A 233 -2.71 13.82 21.86
CA ASN A 233 -3.23 14.40 20.64
C ASN A 233 -2.39 15.62 20.30
N TYR A 234 -1.94 15.68 19.07
CA TYR A 234 -1.34 16.87 18.49
C TYR A 234 -2.16 17.27 17.27
N GLY A 235 -2.64 18.50 17.29
CA GLY A 235 -3.43 19.06 16.21
C GLY A 235 -3.49 20.58 16.31
N ALA A 236 -4.48 21.18 15.65
CA ALA A 236 -4.58 22.63 15.49
C ALA A 236 -4.67 23.44 16.81
N ASN A 237 -5.12 22.82 17.91
CA ASN A 237 -5.37 23.50 19.19
C ASN A 237 -4.23 23.36 20.22
N GLY A 238 -3.11 22.75 19.84
CA GLY A 238 -1.96 22.49 20.71
C GLY A 238 -1.83 21.02 21.11
N PHE A 239 -1.20 20.77 22.26
CA PHE A 239 -0.92 19.44 22.79
C PHE A 239 -1.80 19.14 24.00
N SER A 240 -2.40 17.96 23.98
CA SER A 240 -3.20 17.49 25.11
C SER A 240 -2.91 16.03 25.38
N ILE A 241 -2.71 15.71 26.65
CA ILE A 241 -2.84 14.34 27.15
C ILE A 241 -4.28 14.17 27.61
N VAL A 242 -5.01 13.21 27.06
CA VAL A 242 -6.40 12.95 27.47
C VAL A 242 -6.44 12.60 28.96
N GLY A 243 -7.23 13.36 29.73
CA GLY A 243 -7.34 13.20 31.20
C GLY A 243 -6.11 13.64 32.00
N GLY A 244 -5.09 14.17 31.32
CA GLY A 244 -3.85 14.66 31.92
C GLY A 244 -3.64 16.15 31.66
N PRO A 245 -2.46 16.67 32.03
CA PRO A 245 -2.12 18.06 31.79
C PRO A 245 -2.19 18.42 30.30
N SER A 246 -2.52 19.67 30.03
CA SER A 246 -2.57 20.19 28.66
C SER A 246 -1.96 21.59 28.58
N VAL A 247 -1.43 21.90 27.40
CA VAL A 247 -0.99 23.24 27.03
C VAL A 247 -1.67 23.57 25.73
N THR A 248 -2.65 24.45 25.84
CA THR A 248 -3.49 24.85 24.71
C THR A 248 -3.37 26.36 24.54
N SER A 249 -4.02 26.87 23.50
CA SER A 249 -4.13 28.32 23.29
C SER A 249 -4.84 29.08 24.43
N ALA A 250 -5.52 28.38 25.35
CA ALA A 250 -6.22 28.97 26.49
C ALA A 250 -5.38 29.06 27.78
N GLY A 251 -4.18 28.46 27.81
CA GLY A 251 -3.31 28.41 28.99
C GLY A 251 -2.92 26.98 29.40
N ILE A 252 -2.60 26.80 30.69
CA ILE A 252 -2.12 25.54 31.26
C ILE A 252 -3.18 24.97 32.18
N ASP A 253 -3.52 23.70 31.96
CA ASP A 253 -4.28 22.90 32.91
C ASP A 253 -3.38 21.77 33.43
N ALA A 254 -3.24 21.67 34.75
CA ALA A 254 -2.44 20.64 35.40
C ALA A 254 -3.24 19.35 35.70
N ALA A 255 -4.52 19.26 35.33
CA ALA A 255 -5.40 18.12 35.57
C ALA A 255 -5.43 17.66 37.04
N ASN A 256 -5.51 18.63 37.97
CA ASN A 256 -5.50 18.42 39.43
C ASN A 256 -4.26 17.68 39.97
N THR A 257 -3.19 17.59 39.19
CA THR A 257 -1.91 17.07 39.67
C THR A 257 -1.18 18.13 40.49
N LYS A 258 -0.39 17.69 41.48
CA LYS A 258 0.48 18.63 42.21
C LYS A 258 1.54 19.16 41.26
N ILE A 259 1.67 20.47 41.23
CA ILE A 259 2.80 21.13 40.58
C ILE A 259 3.93 21.12 41.62
N THR A 260 4.87 20.19 41.47
CA THR A 260 6.04 20.07 42.34
C THR A 260 7.25 20.77 41.72
N ASN A 261 8.34 20.88 42.48
CA ASN A 261 9.55 21.58 42.05
C ASN A 261 9.31 23.05 41.68
N VAL A 262 8.27 23.65 42.27
CA VAL A 262 8.00 25.09 42.18
C VAL A 262 8.99 25.81 43.08
N ALA A 263 9.93 26.53 42.47
CA ALA A 263 10.84 27.41 43.18
C ALA A 263 10.06 28.42 44.03
N ALA A 264 10.68 28.97 45.08
CA ALA A 264 10.01 29.96 45.91
C ALA A 264 9.64 31.17 45.04
N GLY A 265 8.35 31.43 44.93
CA GLY A 265 7.85 32.56 44.16
C GLY A 265 8.32 33.87 44.79
N THR A 266 8.61 34.86 43.96
CA THR A 266 8.98 36.17 44.45
C THR A 266 7.79 36.79 45.20
N LEU A 267 7.95 37.05 46.50
CA LEU A 267 6.91 37.68 47.33
C LEU A 267 7.00 39.21 47.23
N ALA A 268 6.59 39.75 46.08
CA ALA A 268 6.55 41.17 45.79
C ALA A 268 5.22 41.59 45.15
N SER A 269 4.90 42.89 45.18
CA SER A 269 3.66 43.43 44.60
C SER A 269 3.63 43.23 43.08
N GLY A 270 2.52 42.73 42.54
CA GLY A 270 2.34 42.43 41.11
C GLY A 270 2.97 41.13 40.62
N SER A 271 3.55 40.32 41.52
CA SER A 271 4.10 39.01 41.15
C SER A 271 3.01 38.06 40.64
N THR A 272 3.28 37.43 39.49
CA THR A 272 2.48 36.31 38.95
C THR A 272 3.14 34.97 39.21
N ASP A 273 4.21 34.96 40.02
CA ASP A 273 4.89 33.73 40.39
C ASP A 273 4.00 32.86 41.27
N ALA A 274 4.08 31.54 41.06
CA ALA A 274 3.45 30.59 41.97
C ALA A 274 4.18 30.57 43.32
N VAL A 275 3.42 30.62 44.43
CA VAL A 275 3.96 30.39 45.77
C VAL A 275 4.03 28.90 46.08
N ASN A 276 5.08 28.48 46.79
CA ASN A 276 5.27 27.06 47.11
C ASN A 276 4.91 26.72 48.56
N ALA A 277 4.84 25.42 48.86
CA ALA A 277 4.43 24.92 50.17
C ALA A 277 5.39 25.31 51.31
N GLY A 278 6.69 25.50 51.02
CA GLY A 278 7.66 25.97 52.02
C GLY A 278 7.33 27.38 52.50
N GLN A 279 6.97 28.28 51.58
CA GLN A 279 6.53 29.64 51.90
C GLN A 279 5.24 29.65 52.74
N LEU A 280 4.28 28.79 52.39
CA LEU A 280 3.03 28.66 53.15
C LEU A 280 3.25 28.02 54.53
N PHE A 281 4.14 27.03 54.63
CA PHE A 281 4.49 26.38 55.90
C PHE A 281 5.11 27.36 56.88
N SER A 282 6.08 28.17 56.44
CA SER A 282 6.66 29.24 57.26
C SER A 282 5.58 30.17 57.79
N THR A 283 4.61 30.54 56.96
CA THR A 283 3.47 31.37 57.37
C THR A 283 2.61 30.65 58.44
N ASN A 284 2.32 29.37 58.27
CA ASN A 284 1.51 28.60 59.21
C ASN A 284 2.19 28.37 60.57
N GLN A 285 3.52 28.22 60.59
CA GLN A 285 4.29 28.15 61.85
C GLN A 285 4.17 29.46 62.64
N ASN A 286 4.19 30.60 61.93
CA ASN A 286 3.97 31.90 62.56
C ASN A 286 2.56 32.00 63.15
N VAL A 287 1.53 31.48 62.46
CA VAL A 287 0.14 31.43 62.95
C VAL A 287 0.00 30.54 64.19
N SER A 288 0.59 29.34 64.18
CA SER A 288 0.54 28.41 65.31
C SER A 288 1.20 29.00 66.56
N THR A 289 2.35 29.65 66.38
CA THR A 289 3.03 30.38 67.46
C THR A 289 2.13 31.46 68.04
N ALA A 290 1.48 32.26 67.19
CA ALA A 290 0.54 33.29 67.64
C ALA A 290 -0.65 32.69 68.41
N GLN A 291 -1.17 31.54 67.98
CA GLN A 291 -2.26 30.85 68.68
C GLN A 291 -1.84 30.34 70.06
N ALA A 292 -0.65 29.74 70.19
CA ALA A 292 -0.13 29.28 71.48
C ALA A 292 0.05 30.43 72.48
N THR A 293 0.53 31.58 71.99
CA THR A 293 0.61 32.81 72.77
C THR A 293 -0.78 33.24 73.27
N ALA A 294 -1.79 33.22 72.40
CA ALA A 294 -3.16 33.56 72.77
C ALA A 294 -3.75 32.61 73.83
N ASN A 295 -3.57 31.29 73.67
CA ASN A 295 -4.07 30.31 74.64
C ASN A 295 -3.40 30.45 76.02
N THR A 296 -2.09 30.74 76.04
CA THR A 296 -1.37 31.01 77.28
C THR A 296 -1.93 32.24 77.98
N ALA A 297 -2.23 33.30 77.23
CA ALA A 297 -2.87 34.49 77.77
C ALA A 297 -4.24 34.18 78.41
N VAL A 298 -5.05 33.32 77.78
CA VAL A 298 -6.34 32.88 78.34
C VAL A 298 -6.15 32.09 79.64
N THR A 299 -5.23 31.13 79.67
CA THR A 299 -4.91 30.34 80.88
C THR A 299 -4.45 31.25 82.02
N ASN A 300 -3.58 32.21 81.72
CA ASN A 300 -3.10 33.17 82.71
C ASN A 300 -4.23 34.05 83.23
N ALA A 301 -5.13 34.50 82.36
CA ALA A 301 -6.31 35.25 82.76
C ALA A 301 -7.24 34.43 83.68
N ALA A 302 -7.48 33.16 83.36
CA ALA A 302 -8.29 32.26 84.19
C ALA A 302 -7.64 31.96 85.56
N ALA A 303 -6.31 31.81 85.61
CA ALA A 303 -5.56 31.63 86.86
C ALA A 303 -5.59 32.90 87.72
N ALA A 304 -5.44 34.07 87.09
CA ALA A 304 -5.61 35.37 87.75
C ALA A 304 -7.04 35.50 88.31
N GLN A 305 -8.06 35.12 87.54
CA GLN A 305 -9.45 35.10 88.00
C GLN A 305 -9.67 34.16 89.19
N THR A 306 -9.12 32.94 89.16
CA THR A 306 -9.22 31.98 90.27
C THR A 306 -8.56 32.54 91.54
N THR A 307 -7.43 33.24 91.39
CA THR A 307 -6.74 33.89 92.51
C THR A 307 -7.53 35.06 93.05
N ALA A 308 -8.10 35.89 92.18
CA ALA A 308 -9.02 36.96 92.55
C ALA A 308 -10.23 36.43 93.34
N ASN A 309 -10.79 35.28 92.91
CA ASN A 309 -11.91 34.60 93.57
C ASN A 309 -11.57 33.97 94.93
N LYS A 310 -10.30 33.98 95.38
CA LYS A 310 -9.97 33.51 96.74
C LYS A 310 -10.36 34.53 97.81
N GLY A 311 -10.55 35.80 97.46
CA GLY A 311 -10.89 36.85 98.41
C GLY A 311 -9.87 37.02 99.55
N LEU A 312 -10.30 37.68 100.63
CA LEU A 312 -9.55 37.85 101.87
C LEU A 312 -10.31 37.19 103.02
N ASN A 313 -9.61 36.36 103.79
CA ASN A 313 -10.18 35.75 105.00
C ASN A 313 -9.97 36.66 106.20
N PHE A 314 -11.05 37.08 106.86
CA PHE A 314 -11.01 37.83 108.11
C PHE A 314 -11.66 37.05 109.24
N ALA A 315 -11.01 37.04 110.41
CA ALA A 315 -11.54 36.46 111.63
C ALA A 315 -11.16 37.35 112.81
N VAL A 316 -12.04 37.45 113.81
CA VAL A 316 -11.80 38.21 115.04
C VAL A 316 -11.58 37.23 116.19
N ASN A 317 -10.47 37.39 116.91
CA ASN A 317 -10.12 36.61 118.11
C ASN A 317 -10.21 35.08 117.93
N GLY A 318 -9.92 34.57 116.73
CA GLY A 318 -9.93 33.13 116.43
C GLY A 318 -11.31 32.51 116.17
N GLY A 319 -12.36 33.32 115.94
CA GLY A 319 -13.68 32.85 115.52
C GLY A 319 -13.74 32.34 114.07
N ALA A 320 -14.95 32.01 113.58
CA ALA A 320 -15.17 31.60 112.18
C ALA A 320 -14.72 32.69 111.21
N ALA A 321 -13.96 32.31 110.18
CA ALA A 321 -13.49 33.25 109.16
C ALA A 321 -14.61 33.54 108.16
N ASP A 322 -14.77 34.83 107.84
CA ASP A 322 -15.55 35.28 106.70
C ASP A 322 -14.62 35.49 105.50
N ASN A 323 -15.03 35.03 104.32
CA ASN A 323 -14.24 35.10 103.10
C ASN A 323 -14.79 36.20 102.20
N VAL A 324 -14.21 37.39 102.33
CA VAL A 324 -14.68 38.58 101.63
C VAL A 324 -14.09 38.61 100.23
N GLN A 325 -14.94 38.48 99.22
CA GLN A 325 -14.58 38.45 97.81
C GLN A 325 -14.22 39.85 97.29
N LEU A 326 -13.41 39.93 96.23
CA LEU A 326 -13.08 41.22 95.62
C LEU A 326 -14.36 41.90 95.09
N GLY A 327 -14.62 43.12 95.58
CA GLY A 327 -15.83 43.90 95.28
C GLY A 327 -16.90 43.87 96.37
N GLU A 328 -16.81 42.96 97.34
CA GLU A 328 -17.65 43.00 98.54
C GLU A 328 -17.22 44.15 99.46
N THR A 329 -18.19 44.72 100.19
CA THR A 329 -17.92 45.81 101.14
C THR A 329 -17.84 45.25 102.56
N MET A 330 -16.66 45.33 103.15
CA MET A 330 -16.51 45.17 104.59
C MET A 330 -16.86 46.50 105.28
N ASN A 331 -17.81 46.47 106.21
CA ASN A 331 -18.20 47.66 106.96
C ASN A 331 -17.60 47.61 108.38
N PHE A 332 -16.84 48.65 108.74
CA PHE A 332 -16.35 48.84 110.10
C PHE A 332 -17.34 49.72 110.84
N ALA A 333 -18.13 49.13 111.73
CA ALA A 333 -19.13 49.86 112.51
C ALA A 333 -18.48 50.73 113.60
N ASN A 334 -19.18 51.79 114.03
CA ASN A 334 -18.79 52.54 115.23
C ASN A 334 -18.99 51.68 116.47
N GLY A 335 -17.98 51.70 117.34
CA GLY A 335 -18.13 51.23 118.71
C GLY A 335 -18.63 52.36 119.60
N THR A 336 -18.92 52.04 120.86
CA THR A 336 -19.40 53.03 121.85
C THR A 336 -18.43 54.21 122.03
N ASN A 337 -17.13 53.93 122.15
CA ASN A 337 -16.08 54.95 122.41
C ASN A 337 -15.11 55.16 121.27
N THR A 338 -15.40 54.49 120.16
CA THR A 338 -14.53 54.46 119.02
C THR A 338 -15.33 54.71 117.78
N THR A 339 -14.88 55.66 117.00
CA THR A 339 -15.47 55.96 115.70
C THR A 339 -14.59 55.37 114.61
N ALA A 340 -15.24 54.64 113.71
CA ALA A 340 -14.62 54.14 112.50
C ALA A 340 -14.79 55.20 111.42
N THR A 341 -13.68 55.78 110.99
CA THR A 341 -13.70 56.79 109.93
C THR A 341 -12.79 56.34 108.79
N TYR A 342 -13.28 56.44 107.56
CA TYR A 342 -12.47 56.24 106.36
C TYR A 342 -11.97 57.59 105.87
N ASP A 343 -10.66 57.79 105.91
CA ASP A 343 -10.01 58.95 105.34
C ASP A 343 -9.59 58.64 103.90
N ALA A 344 -10.40 59.11 102.96
CA ALA A 344 -10.17 58.88 101.53
C ALA A 344 -8.87 59.52 101.03
N ALA A 345 -8.33 60.55 101.70
CA ALA A 345 -7.12 61.25 101.23
C ALA A 345 -5.84 60.43 101.47
N THR A 346 -5.81 59.60 102.50
CA THR A 346 -4.65 58.78 102.87
C THR A 346 -4.88 57.29 102.68
N ASN A 347 -6.08 56.91 102.24
CA ASN A 347 -6.55 55.52 102.17
C ASN A 347 -6.32 54.75 103.49
N THR A 348 -6.54 55.42 104.64
CA THR A 348 -6.45 54.80 105.97
C THR A 348 -7.82 54.71 106.61
N TYR A 349 -8.11 53.53 107.14
CA TYR A 349 -9.19 53.34 108.09
C TYR A 349 -8.65 53.71 109.46
N LYS A 350 -9.19 54.79 110.02
CA LYS A 350 -8.86 55.24 111.38
C LYS A 350 -9.95 54.74 112.30
N TYR A 351 -9.50 53.97 113.27
CA TYR A 351 -10.28 53.69 114.44
C TYR A 351 -9.82 54.66 115.52
N ASN A 352 -10.58 55.73 115.69
CA ASN A 352 -10.24 56.78 116.64
C ASN A 352 -11.00 56.56 117.92
N LEU A 353 -10.33 56.89 119.01
CA LEU A 353 -11.01 57.28 120.22
C LEU A 353 -11.81 58.55 119.93
N ASN A 354 -13.08 58.57 120.35
CA ASN A 354 -13.91 59.77 120.24
C ASN A 354 -13.30 60.91 121.06
N ASP A 355 -13.45 62.17 120.61
CA ASP A 355 -12.98 63.35 121.37
C ASP A 355 -13.46 63.32 122.82
N ASN A 356 -14.72 62.91 122.97
CA ASN A 356 -15.30 62.59 124.25
C ASN A 356 -15.36 61.07 124.39
N ILE A 357 -14.50 60.56 125.28
CA ILE A 357 -14.59 59.17 125.70
C ILE A 357 -15.64 59.06 126.79
N SER A 358 -16.77 58.46 126.41
CA SER A 358 -17.84 58.14 127.32
C SER A 358 -17.61 56.75 127.86
N PHE A 359 -16.88 56.68 128.95
CA PHE A 359 -16.94 55.49 129.76
C PHE A 359 -18.35 55.39 130.33
N THR A 360 -19.00 54.25 130.09
CA THR A 360 -20.14 53.84 130.93
C THR A 360 -19.67 53.81 132.39
N ASN A 361 -20.59 53.79 133.36
CA ASN A 361 -20.27 53.98 134.78
C ASN A 361 -19.13 53.09 135.34
N ALA A 362 -18.79 51.98 134.67
CA ALA A 362 -17.70 51.07 135.03
C ALA A 362 -16.39 51.26 134.25
N GLY A 363 -16.39 52.01 133.14
CA GLY A 363 -15.18 52.26 132.38
C GLY A 363 -14.30 53.32 133.04
N SER A 364 -12.99 53.19 132.85
CA SER A 364 -12.01 54.17 133.32
C SER A 364 -10.92 54.37 132.26
N LEU A 365 -10.32 55.56 132.26
CA LEU A 365 -9.07 55.84 131.55
C LEU A 365 -7.91 55.72 132.54
N THR A 366 -7.01 54.77 132.31
CA THR A 366 -5.78 54.62 133.08
C THR A 366 -4.57 55.03 132.25
N VAL A 367 -3.79 56.00 132.77
CA VAL A 367 -2.51 56.44 132.20
C VAL A 367 -1.45 56.37 133.31
N GLY A 368 -0.71 55.27 133.36
CA GLY A 368 0.20 54.96 134.47
C GLY A 368 -0.56 54.81 135.79
N ASN A 369 -0.08 55.49 136.84
CA ASN A 369 -0.73 55.51 138.16
C ASN A 369 -2.00 56.37 138.19
N THR A 370 -2.29 57.10 137.12
CA THR A 370 -3.42 58.02 137.07
C THR A 370 -4.64 57.33 136.49
N THR A 371 -5.76 57.43 137.17
CA THR A 371 -7.06 56.93 136.72
C THR A 371 -8.03 58.09 136.61
N VAL A 372 -8.81 58.13 135.53
CA VAL A 372 -9.95 59.02 135.38
C VAL A 372 -11.19 58.17 135.17
N ASN A 373 -12.19 58.37 136.01
CA ASN A 373 -13.48 57.70 135.91
C ASN A 373 -14.60 58.60 136.47
N ASN A 374 -15.79 58.05 136.69
CA ASN A 374 -16.93 58.80 137.23
C ASN A 374 -16.70 59.39 138.64
N ALA A 375 -15.72 58.90 139.41
CA ALA A 375 -15.37 59.48 140.72
C ALA A 375 -14.44 60.70 140.61
N GLY A 376 -13.72 60.88 139.50
CA GLY A 376 -12.79 61.98 139.21
C GLY A 376 -11.39 61.49 138.78
N LEU A 377 -10.38 62.36 138.88
CA LEU A 377 -8.96 62.09 138.62
C LEU A 377 -8.25 61.59 139.89
N THR A 378 -7.67 60.40 139.86
CA THR A 378 -6.94 59.82 141.00
C THR A 378 -5.55 59.40 140.57
N ILE A 379 -4.49 59.86 141.26
CA ILE A 379 -3.11 59.37 141.08
C ILE A 379 -2.80 58.39 142.20
N ALA A 380 -2.50 57.13 141.87
CA ALA A 380 -2.13 56.13 142.87
C ALA A 380 -0.80 56.53 143.55
N GLY A 381 -0.91 56.90 144.84
CA GLY A 381 0.18 57.41 145.66
C GLY A 381 0.52 58.89 145.45
N GLY A 382 -0.24 59.63 144.65
CA GLY A 382 -0.03 61.06 144.38
C GLY A 382 -1.31 61.90 144.54
N PRO A 383 -1.25 63.21 144.23
CA PRO A 383 -2.39 64.11 144.37
C PRO A 383 -3.58 63.64 143.53
N SER A 384 -4.81 63.86 144.02
CA SER A 384 -6.03 63.50 143.30
C SER A 384 -7.05 64.65 143.27
N VAL A 385 -7.87 64.70 142.23
CA VAL A 385 -8.98 65.64 142.09
C VAL A 385 -10.25 64.83 141.85
N THR A 386 -11.03 64.64 142.91
CA THR A 386 -12.26 63.84 142.86
C THR A 386 -13.50 64.75 142.87
N SER A 387 -14.66 64.17 142.56
CA SER A 387 -15.96 64.82 142.74
C SER A 387 -16.22 65.28 144.19
N ALA A 388 -15.51 64.73 145.19
CA ALA A 388 -15.57 65.16 146.58
C ALA A 388 -14.60 66.31 146.94
N GLY A 389 -13.62 66.64 146.08
CA GLY A 389 -12.64 67.72 146.31
C GLY A 389 -11.21 67.41 145.82
N ILE A 390 -10.30 68.39 145.96
CA ILE A 390 -8.84 68.27 145.68
C ILE A 390 -8.13 67.71 146.91
N ASP A 391 -7.44 66.59 146.77
CA ASP A 391 -6.46 66.07 147.74
C ASP A 391 -5.05 66.28 147.18
N ALA A 392 -4.29 67.22 147.76
CA ALA A 392 -3.01 67.66 147.22
C ALA A 392 -1.85 66.65 147.40
N ALA A 393 -2.08 65.52 148.09
CA ALA A 393 -1.07 64.55 148.52
C ALA A 393 0.18 65.19 149.15
N ASN A 394 0.23 65.16 150.48
CA ASN A 394 1.36 65.62 151.28
C ASN A 394 2.68 64.93 150.85
N THR A 395 3.64 65.77 150.43
CA THR A 395 5.12 65.59 150.29
C THR A 395 5.70 64.19 150.46
#